data_AF-A0A9P7ABA3-F1
#
_entry.id   AF-A0A9P7ABA3-F1
#
_cell.length_a   1.000
_cell.length_b   1.000
_cell.length_c   1.000
_cell.angle_alpha   90.00
_cell.angle_beta   90.00
_cell.angle_gamma   90.00
#
_symmetry.space_group_name_H-M   'P 1'
#
loop_
_entity.id
_entity.type
_entity.pdbx_description
1 polymer ?
#
loop_
_entity_poly.entity_id
_entity_poly.type
_entity_poly.pdbx_seq_one_letter_code
_entity_poly.pdbx_strand_id
1 'polypeptide(L)'
;MRNLDVCRKIYSRVRSSDASVSLAAPRNALHFTFAAAKVSREPARVWDLSSWGNEFHSPEDFDWVVDYLDFIYFDDHEAAYDILLLLGSMGVCCSPAKQRLFIERLIACMDSNMPLHLRHAALRAARSAREQIASIDVIDDARLRDIVLTKLSSAILSVVCPHPGTTPTNDDADPFFNYDRDLCYLELVCALARNSDWHPHLFGDRHIDRCISMIPQSCYSESPMQHTFYIAGILLQITPQQTSITSLDSDTEQQWWDVMRSAWKYILYDINNARSFKLLLVLVDGTKQYMQIASKSDLEQLIDNVDYVVEELEGLMQENRRRQEMGQEMQDSEQVEGIIITAKDLRTVASNMLESFGQ
;
A
#
# COMPACT_ATOMS: atom_id res chain seq x y z
N MET A 1 4.22 2.04 -26.07
CA MET A 1 5.44 1.46 -26.70
C MET A 1 6.54 2.45 -27.21
N ARG A 2 6.32 3.35 -28.20
CA ARG A 2 7.43 4.07 -28.91
C ARG A 2 8.41 4.87 -28.02
N ASN A 3 7.96 5.42 -26.89
CA ASN A 3 8.79 6.32 -26.08
C ASN A 3 9.78 5.58 -25.18
N LEU A 4 9.42 4.41 -24.65
CA LEU A 4 10.34 3.57 -23.86
C LEU A 4 11.46 3.00 -24.72
N ASP A 5 11.14 2.52 -25.92
CA ASP A 5 12.16 1.98 -26.84
C ASP A 5 13.20 3.04 -27.23
N VAL A 6 12.76 4.29 -27.39
CA VAL A 6 13.65 5.42 -27.65
C VAL A 6 14.55 5.67 -26.44
N CYS A 7 14.00 5.70 -25.23
CA CYS A 7 14.80 5.88 -24.01
C CYS A 7 15.80 4.75 -23.80
N ARG A 8 15.37 3.49 -23.96
CA ARG A 8 16.23 2.31 -23.87
C ARG A 8 17.38 2.39 -24.88
N LYS A 9 17.11 2.77 -26.13
CA LYS A 9 18.15 2.94 -27.16
C LYS A 9 19.13 4.07 -26.81
N ILE A 10 18.65 5.18 -26.27
CA ILE A 10 19.50 6.30 -25.84
C ILE A 10 20.38 5.84 -24.66
N TYR A 11 19.80 5.19 -23.65
CA TYR A 11 20.52 4.63 -22.52
C TYR A 11 21.61 3.65 -22.96
N SER A 12 21.28 2.67 -23.83
CA SER A 12 22.26 1.71 -24.33
C SER A 12 23.44 2.37 -25.04
N ARG A 13 23.20 3.47 -25.78
CA ARG A 13 24.26 4.24 -26.45
C ARG A 13 25.13 5.02 -25.46
N VAL A 14 24.53 5.61 -24.43
CA VAL A 14 25.29 6.32 -23.39
C VAL A 14 26.14 5.35 -22.60
N ARG A 15 25.60 4.20 -22.21
CA ARG A 15 26.34 3.15 -21.49
C ARG A 15 27.49 2.55 -22.29
N SER A 16 27.34 2.45 -23.62
CA SER A 16 28.36 1.89 -24.50
C SER A 16 29.44 2.88 -24.92
N SER A 17 29.26 4.17 -24.65
CA SER A 17 30.20 5.22 -25.06
C SER A 17 31.14 5.52 -23.89
N ASP A 18 32.43 5.70 -24.17
CA ASP A 18 33.41 6.11 -23.16
C ASP A 18 32.92 7.37 -22.41
N ALA A 19 33.29 7.46 -21.12
CA ALA A 19 32.72 8.27 -20.04
C ALA A 19 32.56 9.80 -20.24
N SER A 20 32.73 10.33 -21.46
CA SER A 20 32.58 11.75 -21.79
C SER A 20 31.21 12.12 -22.38
N VAL A 21 30.23 11.21 -22.44
CA VAL A 21 28.92 11.52 -23.02
C VAL A 21 28.02 12.22 -22.01
N SER A 22 27.51 13.40 -22.40
CA SER A 22 26.61 14.23 -21.61
C SER A 22 25.31 13.50 -21.24
N LEU A 23 24.96 13.52 -19.95
CA LEU A 23 23.69 12.99 -19.40
C LEU A 23 22.44 13.76 -19.86
N ALA A 24 22.61 14.88 -20.56
CA ALA A 24 21.49 15.71 -21.02
C ALA A 24 20.56 14.97 -22.01
N ALA A 25 21.10 14.10 -22.88
CA ALA A 25 20.28 13.39 -23.86
C ALA A 25 19.37 12.31 -23.22
N PRO A 26 19.86 11.42 -22.34
CA PRO A 26 19.00 10.54 -21.55
C PRO A 26 17.96 11.29 -20.72
N ARG A 27 18.35 12.39 -20.07
CA ARG A 27 17.46 13.19 -19.24
C ARG A 27 16.31 13.81 -20.05
N ASN A 28 16.60 14.37 -21.22
CA ASN A 28 15.56 14.89 -22.11
C ASN A 28 14.62 13.80 -22.62
N ALA A 29 15.13 12.60 -22.89
CA ALA A 29 14.32 11.45 -23.29
C ALA A 29 13.41 10.96 -22.16
N LEU A 30 13.92 10.93 -20.93
CA LEU A 30 13.12 10.66 -19.73
C LEU A 30 11.99 11.70 -19.61
N HIS A 31 12.30 12.99 -19.64
CA HIS A 31 11.28 14.05 -19.55
C HIS A 31 10.18 13.89 -20.62
N PHE A 32 10.54 13.51 -21.84
CA PHE A 32 9.57 13.19 -22.89
C PHE A 32 8.69 11.98 -22.53
N THR A 33 9.28 10.97 -21.89
CA THR A 33 8.53 9.81 -21.38
C THR A 33 7.58 10.21 -20.26
N PHE A 34 7.95 11.09 -19.32
CA PHE A 34 7.02 11.63 -18.30
C PHE A 34 5.85 12.38 -18.91
N ALA A 35 6.12 13.23 -19.89
CA ALA A 35 5.08 13.97 -20.60
C ALA A 35 4.10 13.01 -21.30
N ALA A 36 4.61 11.97 -21.95
CA ALA A 36 3.77 10.95 -22.58
C ALA A 36 3.03 10.07 -21.57
N ALA A 37 3.66 9.81 -20.44
CA ALA A 37 3.13 9.07 -19.30
C ALA A 37 2.03 9.84 -18.54
N LYS A 38 1.88 11.14 -18.80
CA LYS A 38 1.06 12.07 -17.99
C LYS A 38 1.43 12.00 -16.49
N VAL A 39 2.69 11.75 -16.19
CA VAL A 39 3.19 11.72 -14.82
C VAL A 39 3.61 13.13 -14.46
N SER A 40 2.95 13.69 -13.44
CA SER A 40 3.27 15.02 -12.95
C SER A 40 4.58 15.00 -12.18
N ARG A 41 5.43 16.00 -12.40
CA ARG A 41 6.63 16.26 -11.59
C ARG A 41 6.34 17.18 -10.41
N GLU A 42 5.15 17.77 -10.35
CA GLU A 42 4.77 18.66 -9.24
C GLU A 42 4.80 17.87 -7.93
N PRO A 43 5.57 18.30 -6.90
CA PRO A 43 5.68 17.59 -5.64
C PRO A 43 4.33 17.25 -4.98
N ALA A 44 3.35 18.16 -5.12
CA ALA A 44 1.99 17.96 -4.61
C ALA A 44 1.23 16.82 -5.33
N ARG A 45 1.63 16.47 -6.55
CA ARG A 45 1.02 15.42 -7.38
C ARG A 45 1.85 14.15 -7.44
N VAL A 46 2.91 14.05 -6.62
CA VAL A 46 3.73 12.83 -6.51
C VAL A 46 2.88 11.62 -6.14
N TRP A 47 1.68 11.82 -5.61
CA TRP A 47 0.80 10.74 -5.21
C TRP A 47 -0.37 10.49 -6.16
N ASP A 48 -0.52 11.30 -7.21
CA ASP A 48 -1.56 11.09 -8.22
C ASP A 48 -1.35 9.72 -8.86
N LEU A 49 -2.33 8.83 -8.64
CA LEU A 49 -2.37 7.48 -9.18
C LEU A 49 -2.71 7.52 -10.68
N SER A 50 -1.82 8.07 -11.50
CA SER A 50 -1.83 7.82 -12.93
C SER A 50 -1.28 6.41 -13.16
N SER A 51 -2.17 5.46 -13.41
CA SER A 51 -1.76 4.19 -13.97
C SER A 51 -1.29 4.43 -15.39
N TRP A 52 -0.10 3.93 -15.71
CA TRP A 52 0.21 3.66 -17.08
C TRP A 52 -0.84 2.73 -17.67
N GLY A 53 -1.32 3.07 -18.87
CA GLY A 53 -2.39 2.32 -19.53
C GLY A 53 -2.07 0.83 -19.58
N ASN A 54 -3.11 -0.01 -19.66
CA ASN A 54 -3.09 -1.48 -19.61
C ASN A 54 -2.30 -2.16 -20.76
N GLU A 55 -1.26 -1.55 -21.32
CA GLU A 55 -0.30 -2.23 -22.17
C GLU A 55 0.41 -3.30 -21.32
N PHE A 56 0.21 -4.58 -21.70
CA PHE A 56 0.87 -5.71 -21.05
C PHE A 56 2.38 -5.61 -21.27
N HIS A 57 3.09 -5.12 -20.26
CA HIS A 57 4.55 -5.06 -20.26
C HIS A 57 5.14 -6.19 -19.42
N SER A 58 6.23 -6.75 -19.91
CA SER A 58 7.00 -7.73 -19.16
C SER A 58 7.90 -7.02 -18.13
N PRO A 59 8.15 -7.60 -16.94
CA PRO A 59 9.09 -7.03 -15.97
C PRO A 59 10.47 -6.69 -16.57
N GLU A 60 10.93 -7.49 -17.54
CA GLU A 60 12.22 -7.35 -18.23
C GLU A 60 12.31 -6.05 -19.07
N ASP A 61 11.18 -5.50 -19.50
CA ASP A 61 11.14 -4.23 -20.24
C ASP A 61 11.62 -3.04 -19.37
N PHE A 62 11.67 -3.23 -18.05
CA PHE A 62 12.04 -2.21 -17.07
C PHE A 62 13.42 -2.41 -16.44
N ASP A 63 14.10 -3.50 -16.76
CA ASP A 63 15.43 -3.79 -16.20
C ASP A 63 16.45 -2.69 -16.51
N TRP A 64 16.36 -2.08 -17.69
CA TRP A 64 17.24 -0.97 -18.06
C TRP A 64 16.97 0.29 -17.23
N VAL A 65 15.75 0.48 -16.74
CA VAL A 65 15.38 1.62 -15.88
C VAL A 65 16.05 1.47 -14.52
N VAL A 66 16.06 0.25 -13.97
CA VAL A 66 16.78 -0.06 -12.72
C VAL A 66 18.28 0.09 -12.89
N ASP A 67 18.85 -0.41 -13.99
CA ASP A 67 20.27 -0.20 -14.29
C ASP A 67 20.62 1.28 -14.47
N TYR A 68 19.69 2.07 -15.00
CA TYR A 68 19.91 3.51 -15.13
C TYR A 68 19.80 4.24 -13.79
N LEU A 69 18.85 3.86 -12.94
CA LEU A 69 18.75 4.36 -11.57
C LEU A 69 20.05 4.11 -10.82
N ASP A 70 20.55 2.87 -10.86
CA ASP A 70 21.82 2.50 -10.24
C ASP A 70 23.00 3.36 -10.71
N PHE A 71 23.07 3.62 -12.01
CA PHE A 71 24.12 4.41 -12.62
C PHE A 71 24.12 5.88 -12.18
N ILE A 72 22.95 6.48 -11.98
CA ILE A 72 22.86 7.94 -11.75
C ILE A 72 22.55 8.35 -10.31
N TYR A 73 22.18 7.42 -9.44
CA TYR A 73 21.55 7.80 -8.17
C TYR A 73 22.42 8.69 -7.27
N PHE A 74 23.75 8.54 -7.32
CA PHE A 74 24.68 9.38 -6.56
C PHE A 74 24.94 10.75 -7.19
N ASP A 75 24.72 10.89 -8.50
CA ASP A 75 25.19 12.05 -9.28
C ASP A 75 24.06 12.99 -9.70
N ASP A 76 22.83 12.48 -9.88
CA ASP A 76 21.68 13.26 -10.35
C ASP A 76 20.38 12.82 -9.64
N HIS A 77 20.11 13.40 -8.47
CA HIS A 77 18.88 13.16 -7.70
C HIS A 77 17.60 13.51 -8.47
N GLU A 78 17.65 14.49 -9.38
CA GLU A 78 16.48 14.87 -10.18
C GLU A 78 16.13 13.79 -11.21
N ALA A 79 17.15 13.22 -11.85
CA ALA A 79 16.95 12.11 -12.77
C ALA A 79 16.55 10.83 -12.03
N ALA A 80 17.09 10.58 -10.83
CA ALA A 80 16.66 9.47 -9.97
C ALA A 80 15.20 9.62 -9.53
N TYR A 81 14.79 10.84 -9.12
CA TYR A 81 13.41 11.17 -8.79
C TYR A 81 12.46 10.88 -9.94
N ASP A 82 12.82 11.34 -11.15
CA ASP A 82 12.08 11.05 -12.37
C ASP A 82 11.93 9.53 -12.52
N ILE A 83 13.02 8.78 -12.57
CA ILE A 83 12.97 7.32 -12.73
C ILE A 83 12.05 6.64 -11.70
N LEU A 84 12.12 7.04 -10.43
CA LEU A 84 11.26 6.48 -9.39
C LEU A 84 9.77 6.83 -9.60
N LEU A 85 9.45 8.03 -10.07
CA LEU A 85 8.08 8.37 -10.47
C LEU A 85 7.58 7.47 -11.63
N LEU A 86 8.45 7.19 -12.61
CA LEU A 86 8.10 6.30 -13.72
C LEU A 86 7.81 4.89 -13.21
N LEU A 87 8.73 4.32 -12.41
CA LEU A 87 8.55 3.00 -11.79
C LEU A 87 7.28 2.97 -10.92
N GLY A 88 7.00 4.05 -10.19
CA GLY A 88 5.80 4.23 -9.39
C GLY A 88 4.50 4.29 -10.18
N SER A 89 4.52 4.67 -11.46
CA SER A 89 3.33 4.70 -12.33
C SER A 89 3.09 3.42 -13.12
N MET A 90 4.10 2.55 -13.23
CA MET A 90 4.04 1.35 -14.05
C MET A 90 3.23 0.22 -13.42
N GLY A 91 3.10 0.19 -12.10
CA GLY A 91 2.37 -0.87 -11.40
C GLY A 91 2.98 -2.28 -11.52
N VAL A 92 4.20 -2.36 -12.05
CA VAL A 92 4.99 -3.59 -12.24
C VAL A 92 6.40 -3.36 -11.72
N CYS A 93 7.03 -4.42 -11.21
CA CYS A 93 8.44 -4.42 -10.79
C CYS A 93 9.34 -4.84 -11.97
N CYS A 94 10.65 -4.74 -11.76
CA CYS A 94 11.66 -5.29 -12.65
C CYS A 94 11.69 -6.82 -12.60
N SER A 95 12.48 -7.44 -13.48
CA SER A 95 12.67 -8.89 -13.48
C SER A 95 13.29 -9.37 -12.15
N PRO A 96 13.14 -10.67 -11.80
CA PRO A 96 13.78 -11.25 -10.63
C PRO A 96 15.30 -11.00 -10.59
N ALA A 97 15.96 -10.96 -11.75
CA ALA A 97 17.40 -10.69 -11.85
C ALA A 97 17.80 -9.26 -11.42
N LYS A 98 16.86 -8.31 -11.47
CA LYS A 98 17.08 -6.90 -11.08
C LYS A 98 16.47 -6.54 -9.74
N GLN A 99 15.65 -7.41 -9.16
CA GLN A 99 14.91 -7.13 -7.93
C GLN A 99 15.84 -6.70 -6.79
N ARG A 100 16.99 -7.38 -6.62
CA ARG A 100 17.96 -7.00 -5.60
C ARG A 100 18.45 -5.56 -5.77
N LEU A 101 18.88 -5.21 -6.97
CA LEU A 101 19.40 -3.88 -7.26
C LEU A 101 18.32 -2.82 -7.06
N PHE A 102 17.09 -3.11 -7.51
CA PHE A 102 15.95 -2.23 -7.32
C PHE A 102 15.69 -1.94 -5.84
N ILE A 103 15.60 -2.98 -4.99
CA ILE A 103 15.41 -2.81 -3.55
C ILE A 103 16.56 -2.02 -2.91
N GLU A 104 17.80 -2.37 -3.21
CA GLU A 104 18.97 -1.67 -2.65
C GLU A 104 18.91 -0.17 -2.99
N ARG A 105 18.43 0.20 -4.19
CA ARG A 105 18.24 1.58 -4.60
C ARG A 105 17.04 2.25 -3.94
N LEU A 106 15.91 1.55 -3.75
CA LEU A 106 14.78 2.08 -2.99
C LEU A 106 15.20 2.45 -1.56
N ILE A 107 15.91 1.55 -0.87
CA ILE A 107 16.42 1.78 0.48
C ILE A 107 17.32 3.02 0.50
N ALA A 108 18.29 3.10 -0.42
CA ALA A 108 19.19 4.24 -0.49
C ALA A 108 18.46 5.55 -0.76
N CYS A 109 17.45 5.57 -1.64
CA CYS A 109 16.66 6.76 -1.96
C CYS A 109 15.68 7.17 -0.86
N MET A 110 15.31 6.26 0.05
CA MET A 110 14.45 6.54 1.22
C MET A 110 15.23 6.96 2.48
N ASP A 111 16.57 6.89 2.44
CA ASP A 111 17.44 7.32 3.54
C ASP A 111 17.13 8.75 3.98
N SER A 112 17.18 9.03 5.28
CA SER A 112 16.82 10.34 5.84
C SER A 112 17.67 11.50 5.32
N ASN A 113 18.87 11.24 4.78
CA ASN A 113 19.74 12.24 4.20
C ASN A 113 19.40 12.58 2.74
N MET A 114 18.48 11.85 2.12
CA MET A 114 18.05 12.10 0.74
C MET A 114 17.03 13.24 0.65
N PRO A 115 16.97 13.96 -0.49
CA PRO A 115 15.96 14.99 -0.72
C PRO A 115 14.54 14.45 -0.51
N LEU A 116 13.66 15.25 0.11
CA LEU A 116 12.29 14.87 0.44
C LEU A 116 11.51 14.29 -0.76
N HIS A 117 11.55 14.97 -1.90
CA HIS A 117 10.85 14.51 -3.10
C HIS A 117 11.36 13.16 -3.62
N LEU A 118 12.67 12.89 -3.49
CA LEU A 118 13.28 11.62 -3.88
C LEU A 118 12.79 10.48 -2.97
N ARG A 119 12.75 10.72 -1.66
CA ARG A 119 12.20 9.78 -0.66
C ARG A 119 10.74 9.45 -0.94
N HIS A 120 9.93 10.47 -1.25
CA HIS A 120 8.52 10.30 -1.61
C HIS A 120 8.33 9.48 -2.89
N ALA A 121 9.11 9.76 -3.93
CA ALA A 121 9.06 8.98 -5.17
C ALA A 121 9.50 7.53 -4.95
N ALA A 122 10.51 7.29 -4.10
CA ALA A 122 10.94 5.95 -3.74
C ALA A 122 9.84 5.18 -2.98
N LEU A 123 9.17 5.81 -2.01
CA LEU A 123 8.02 5.21 -1.31
C LEU A 123 6.89 4.86 -2.29
N ARG A 124 6.57 5.76 -3.23
CA ARG A 124 5.58 5.50 -4.28
C ARG A 124 5.98 4.31 -5.15
N ALA A 125 7.25 4.22 -5.58
CA ALA A 125 7.76 3.09 -6.34
C ALA A 125 7.65 1.77 -5.56
N ALA A 126 8.00 1.78 -4.28
CA ALA A 126 7.85 0.63 -3.38
C ALA A 126 6.37 0.21 -3.25
N ARG A 127 5.45 1.17 -3.05
CA ARG A 127 4.01 0.91 -3.01
C ARG A 127 3.50 0.26 -4.30
N SER A 128 4.01 0.67 -5.46
CA SER A 128 3.61 0.07 -6.73
C SER A 128 4.14 -1.35 -6.91
N ALA A 129 5.31 -1.67 -6.35
CA ALA A 129 5.89 -3.02 -6.34
C ALA A 129 5.50 -3.87 -5.11
N ARG A 130 4.57 -3.40 -4.26
CA ARG A 130 4.33 -3.96 -2.92
C ARG A 130 3.98 -5.46 -2.90
N GLU A 131 3.26 -5.97 -3.89
CA GLU A 131 2.90 -7.40 -3.91
C GLU A 131 4.14 -8.29 -4.17
N GLN A 132 5.07 -7.84 -5.02
CA GLN A 132 6.35 -8.54 -5.22
C GLN A 132 7.26 -8.42 -3.99
N ILE A 133 7.25 -7.26 -3.32
CA ILE A 133 8.03 -7.05 -2.09
C ILE A 133 7.49 -7.89 -0.93
N ALA A 134 6.16 -8.00 -0.81
CA ALA A 134 5.51 -8.82 0.22
C ALA A 134 5.78 -10.33 0.04
N SER A 135 5.95 -10.79 -1.20
CA SER A 135 6.17 -12.21 -1.55
C SER A 135 7.65 -12.63 -1.49
N ILE A 136 8.41 -12.06 -0.55
CA ILE A 136 9.86 -12.26 -0.47
C ILE A 136 10.28 -13.65 0.04
N ASP A 137 9.39 -14.35 0.72
CA ASP A 137 9.57 -15.72 1.17
C ASP A 137 9.80 -16.71 0.01
N VAL A 138 9.34 -16.35 -1.20
CA VAL A 138 9.56 -17.12 -2.44
C VAL A 138 10.96 -16.87 -3.05
N ILE A 139 11.73 -15.92 -2.53
CA ILE A 139 13.04 -15.57 -3.06
C ILE A 139 14.13 -16.50 -2.51
N ASP A 140 14.78 -17.26 -3.40
CA ASP A 140 15.90 -18.17 -3.05
C ASP A 140 17.16 -17.43 -2.57
N ASP A 141 17.29 -16.13 -2.86
CA ASP A 141 18.41 -15.29 -2.39
C ASP A 141 18.22 -14.88 -0.92
N ALA A 142 18.78 -15.68 -0.01
CA ALA A 142 18.78 -15.43 1.42
C ALA A 142 19.37 -14.06 1.81
N ARG A 143 20.34 -13.55 1.05
CA ARG A 143 20.95 -12.23 1.33
C ARG A 143 20.01 -11.11 0.93
N LEU A 144 19.33 -11.23 -0.20
CA LEU A 144 18.29 -10.27 -0.59
C LEU A 144 17.16 -10.26 0.45
N ARG A 145 16.72 -11.46 0.88
CA ARG A 145 15.71 -11.60 1.95
C ARG A 145 16.12 -10.86 3.22
N ASP A 146 17.34 -11.07 3.70
CA ASP A 146 17.85 -10.39 4.89
C ASP A 146 17.88 -8.86 4.72
N ILE A 147 18.38 -8.35 3.58
CA ILE A 147 18.41 -6.90 3.30
C ILE A 147 17.01 -6.30 3.31
N VAL A 148 16.06 -6.95 2.64
CA VAL A 148 14.69 -6.46 2.53
C VAL A 148 14.03 -6.45 3.90
N LEU A 149 14.07 -7.56 4.64
CA LEU A 149 13.43 -7.65 5.94
C LEU A 149 14.05 -6.68 6.96
N THR A 150 15.38 -6.56 7.00
CA THR A 150 16.08 -5.77 8.04
C THR A 150 16.21 -4.28 7.72
N LYS A 151 16.29 -3.88 6.44
CA LYS A 151 16.57 -2.48 6.08
C LYS A 151 15.39 -1.79 5.41
N LEU A 152 14.62 -2.50 4.58
CA LEU A 152 13.54 -1.86 3.84
C LEU A 152 12.44 -1.36 4.77
N SER A 153 12.08 -2.15 5.80
CA SER A 153 11.10 -1.79 6.82
C SER A 153 11.43 -0.43 7.47
N SER A 154 12.62 -0.32 8.09
CA SER A 154 13.10 0.96 8.65
C SER A 154 13.15 2.12 7.65
N ALA A 155 13.53 1.86 6.39
CA ALA A 155 13.64 2.89 5.35
C ALA A 155 12.26 3.39 4.91
N ILE A 156 11.25 2.52 4.85
CA ILE A 156 9.86 2.91 4.59
C ILE A 156 9.38 3.84 5.71
N LEU A 157 9.65 3.50 6.97
CA LEU A 157 9.22 4.33 8.10
C LEU A 157 9.91 5.70 8.11
N SER A 158 11.19 5.79 7.75
CA SER A 158 11.91 7.07 7.73
C SER A 158 11.36 8.07 6.71
N VAL A 159 10.57 7.64 5.72
CA VAL A 159 9.89 8.55 4.79
C VAL A 159 8.71 9.26 5.45
N VAL A 160 7.95 8.57 6.30
CA VAL A 160 6.77 9.15 6.97
C VAL A 160 7.05 9.64 8.38
N CYS A 161 8.22 9.29 8.93
CA CYS A 161 8.72 9.67 10.25
C CYS A 161 10.22 9.99 10.18
N PRO A 162 10.62 11.07 9.50
CA PRO A 162 12.05 11.36 9.23
C PRO A 162 12.87 11.65 10.49
N HIS A 163 12.23 12.03 11.60
CA HIS A 163 12.89 12.33 12.85
C HIS A 163 12.19 11.62 14.02
N PRO A 164 12.66 10.42 14.39
CA PRO A 164 12.13 9.69 15.54
C PRO A 164 12.26 10.55 16.81
N GLY A 165 11.13 10.88 17.44
CA GLY A 165 11.10 11.60 18.71
C GLY A 165 10.97 13.13 18.61
N THR A 166 10.89 13.71 17.42
CA THR A 166 10.44 15.10 17.25
C THR A 166 9.02 15.10 16.71
N THR A 167 8.08 15.75 17.40
CA THR A 167 6.75 16.03 16.86
C THR A 167 6.92 17.09 15.77
N PRO A 168 6.78 16.75 14.47
CA PRO A 168 6.85 17.74 13.41
C PRO A 168 5.74 18.75 13.61
N THR A 169 6.02 20.01 13.32
CA THR A 169 4.98 21.03 13.29
C THR A 169 4.18 20.87 12.00
N ASN A 170 2.86 21.10 12.05
CA ASN A 170 2.02 21.03 10.83
C ASN A 170 2.40 22.08 9.78
N ASP A 171 3.23 23.06 10.13
CA ASP A 171 3.73 24.12 9.25
C ASP A 171 4.99 23.72 8.46
N ASP A 172 5.52 22.51 8.69
CA ASP A 172 6.68 22.00 7.97
C ASP A 172 6.34 21.63 6.51
N ALA A 173 7.35 21.72 5.63
CA ALA A 173 7.22 21.30 4.23
C ALA A 173 6.87 19.81 4.06
N ASP A 174 7.01 19.03 5.14
CA ASP A 174 6.61 17.63 5.26
C ASP A 174 5.79 17.44 6.55
N PRO A 175 4.46 17.62 6.50
CA PRO A 175 3.64 17.58 7.70
C PRO A 175 3.65 16.19 8.32
N PHE A 176 3.42 16.13 9.65
CA PHE A 176 3.36 14.86 10.37
C PHE A 176 2.32 13.91 9.78
N PHE A 177 1.19 14.45 9.32
CA PHE A 177 0.19 13.71 8.56
C PHE A 177 0.02 14.33 7.17
N ASN A 178 0.24 13.54 6.13
CA ASN A 178 0.01 13.88 4.74
C ASN A 178 -0.85 12.79 4.13
N TYR A 179 -2.07 13.15 3.72
CA TYR A 179 -3.09 12.20 3.25
C TYR A 179 -2.53 11.17 2.26
N ASP A 180 -1.99 11.64 1.14
CA ASP A 180 -1.67 10.74 0.03
C ASP A 180 -0.37 9.96 0.27
N ARG A 181 0.62 10.59 0.90
CA ARG A 181 1.86 9.93 1.35
C ARG A 181 1.54 8.80 2.33
N ASP A 182 0.76 9.12 3.36
CA ASP A 182 0.44 8.18 4.42
C ASP A 182 -0.48 7.06 3.92
N LEU A 183 -1.36 7.34 2.95
CA LEU A 183 -2.12 6.29 2.28
C LEU A 183 -1.20 5.33 1.50
N CYS A 184 -0.26 5.86 0.72
CA CYS A 184 0.72 5.02 0.00
C CYS A 184 1.55 4.16 0.95
N TYR A 185 1.95 4.73 2.09
CA TYR A 185 2.63 4.01 3.17
C TYR A 185 1.75 2.90 3.75
N LEU A 186 0.50 3.18 4.10
CA LEU A 186 -0.42 2.21 4.69
C LEU A 186 -0.73 1.06 3.72
N GLU A 187 -0.93 1.34 2.44
CA GLU A 187 -1.13 0.31 1.41
C GLU A 187 0.07 -0.62 1.29
N LEU A 188 1.29 -0.06 1.32
CA LEU A 188 2.53 -0.83 1.30
C LEU A 188 2.64 -1.70 2.56
N VAL A 189 2.56 -1.11 3.76
CA VAL A 189 2.67 -1.83 5.03
C VAL A 189 1.59 -2.92 5.15
N CYS A 190 0.37 -2.62 4.73
CA CYS A 190 -0.72 -3.59 4.70
C CYS A 190 -0.43 -4.78 3.77
N ALA A 191 0.21 -4.56 2.63
CA ALA A 191 0.63 -5.67 1.77
C ALA A 191 1.73 -6.50 2.42
N LEU A 192 2.71 -5.86 3.07
CA LEU A 192 3.80 -6.55 3.79
C LEU A 192 3.25 -7.41 4.95
N ALA A 193 2.28 -6.88 5.71
CA ALA A 193 1.65 -7.55 6.84
C ALA A 193 0.89 -8.84 6.47
N ARG A 194 0.66 -9.12 5.18
CA ARG A 194 0.05 -10.39 4.74
C ARG A 194 1.02 -11.56 4.85
N ASN A 195 2.32 -11.29 4.93
CA ASN A 195 3.36 -12.29 5.08
C ASN A 195 3.94 -12.19 6.49
N SER A 196 3.79 -13.27 7.27
CA SER A 196 4.20 -13.32 8.67
C SER A 196 5.69 -13.08 8.91
N ASP A 197 6.54 -13.29 7.90
CA ASP A 197 7.97 -12.99 7.99
C ASP A 197 8.23 -11.49 8.22
N TRP A 198 7.32 -10.63 7.78
CA TRP A 198 7.42 -9.18 8.01
C TRP A 198 7.01 -8.77 9.41
N HIS A 199 6.24 -9.57 10.14
CA HIS A 199 5.66 -9.14 11.42
C HIS A 199 6.70 -8.71 12.47
N PRO A 200 7.81 -9.43 12.69
CA PRO A 200 8.84 -9.00 13.63
C PRO A 200 9.46 -7.65 13.26
N HIS A 201 9.61 -7.37 11.96
CA HIS A 201 10.21 -6.14 11.44
C HIS A 201 9.22 -4.98 11.51
N LEU A 202 7.97 -5.18 11.09
CA LEU A 202 6.92 -4.16 11.19
C LEU A 202 6.66 -3.75 12.64
N PHE A 203 6.69 -4.73 13.57
CA PHE A 203 6.60 -4.46 14.99
C PHE A 203 7.87 -3.79 15.54
N GLY A 204 9.04 -4.39 15.30
CA GLY A 204 10.33 -3.95 15.84
C GLY A 204 10.74 -2.56 15.37
N ASP A 205 10.44 -2.21 14.12
CA ASP A 205 10.72 -0.89 13.55
C ASP A 205 9.63 0.14 13.89
N ARG A 206 8.58 -0.23 14.64
CA ARG A 206 7.54 0.67 15.16
C ARG A 206 6.52 1.16 14.12
N HIS A 207 6.22 0.35 13.10
CA HIS A 207 5.13 0.67 12.16
C HIS A 207 3.75 0.68 12.85
N ILE A 208 3.55 -0.16 13.87
CA ILE A 208 2.32 -0.20 14.67
C ILE A 208 2.11 1.12 15.42
N ASP A 209 3.15 1.63 16.09
CA ASP A 209 3.09 2.93 16.78
C ASP A 209 2.72 4.05 15.81
N ARG A 210 3.29 4.02 14.60
CA ARG A 210 2.95 4.97 13.54
C ARG A 210 1.49 4.85 13.12
N CYS A 211 0.97 3.65 12.89
CA CYS A 211 -0.45 3.42 12.57
C CYS A 211 -1.37 3.94 13.69
N ILE A 212 -1.06 3.65 14.95
CA ILE A 212 -1.84 4.15 16.11
C ILE A 212 -1.82 5.68 16.14
N SER A 213 -0.66 6.30 15.90
CA SER A 213 -0.53 7.76 15.89
C SER A 213 -1.35 8.46 14.80
N MET A 214 -1.78 7.73 13.75
CA MET A 214 -2.64 8.25 12.67
C MET A 214 -4.14 8.11 12.97
N ILE A 215 -4.54 7.34 13.99
CA ILE A 215 -5.96 7.08 14.29
C ILE A 215 -6.74 8.37 14.52
N PRO A 216 -6.29 9.33 15.36
CA PRO A 216 -7.07 10.55 15.61
C PRO A 216 -7.36 11.35 14.34
N GLN A 217 -6.38 11.46 13.43
CA GLN A 217 -6.54 12.18 12.17
C GLN A 217 -7.42 11.40 11.17
N SER A 218 -7.36 10.07 11.22
CA SER A 218 -8.09 9.20 10.29
C SER A 218 -9.56 9.00 10.68
N CYS A 219 -9.88 8.90 11.98
CA CYS A 219 -11.23 8.63 12.45
C CYS A 219 -12.09 9.89 12.64
N TYR A 220 -11.50 11.05 12.96
CA TYR A 220 -12.25 12.25 13.35
C TYR A 220 -12.25 13.38 12.30
N SER A 221 -11.58 13.18 11.16
CA SER A 221 -11.67 14.12 10.04
C SER A 221 -12.93 13.86 9.22
N GLU A 222 -13.53 14.92 8.65
CA GLU A 222 -14.66 14.80 7.70
C GLU A 222 -14.30 14.00 6.43
N SER A 223 -13.00 13.76 6.19
CA SER A 223 -12.40 12.78 5.27
C SER A 223 -10.93 12.59 5.69
N PRO A 224 -10.40 11.39 6.04
CA PRO A 224 -10.26 10.17 5.21
C PRO A 224 -10.74 8.85 5.84
N MET A 225 -11.67 8.14 5.21
CA MET A 225 -12.04 6.79 5.68
C MET A 225 -11.04 5.71 5.19
N GLN A 226 -10.31 5.97 4.10
CA GLN A 226 -9.35 5.04 3.48
C GLN A 226 -8.26 4.55 4.44
N HIS A 227 -7.64 5.48 5.18
CA HIS A 227 -6.56 5.16 6.11
C HIS A 227 -7.04 4.18 7.18
N THR A 228 -8.25 4.36 7.71
CA THR A 228 -8.80 3.49 8.76
C THR A 228 -8.95 2.04 8.33
N PHE A 229 -9.27 1.80 7.05
CA PHE A 229 -9.37 0.44 6.49
C PHE A 229 -8.01 -0.27 6.46
N TYR A 230 -6.97 0.42 5.99
CA TYR A 230 -5.63 -0.16 5.97
C TYR A 230 -5.03 -0.27 7.37
N ILE A 231 -5.26 0.72 8.25
CA ILE A 231 -4.85 0.66 9.67
C ILE A 231 -5.50 -0.56 10.34
N ALA A 232 -6.81 -0.76 10.18
CA ALA A 232 -7.51 -1.94 10.70
C ALA A 232 -6.86 -3.24 10.21
N GLY A 233 -6.62 -3.33 8.90
CA GLY A 233 -5.96 -4.48 8.28
C GLY A 233 -4.59 -4.80 8.85
N ILE A 234 -3.73 -3.77 9.01
CA ILE A 234 -2.38 -3.91 9.57
C ILE A 234 -2.45 -4.37 11.02
N LEU A 235 -3.25 -3.70 11.84
CA LEU A 235 -3.37 -4.00 13.27
C LEU A 235 -3.88 -5.42 13.51
N LEU A 236 -4.90 -5.85 12.75
CA LEU A 236 -5.48 -7.18 12.87
C LEU A 236 -4.59 -8.30 12.33
N GLN A 237 -3.69 -8.02 11.38
CA GLN A 237 -2.77 -9.04 10.87
C GLN A 237 -1.56 -9.25 11.80
N ILE A 238 -1.04 -8.19 12.42
CA ILE A 238 0.21 -8.23 13.19
C ILE A 238 -0.05 -8.53 14.68
N THR A 239 -1.07 -7.92 15.27
CA THR A 239 -1.25 -7.88 16.73
C THR A 239 -1.66 -9.22 17.35
N PRO A 240 -2.57 -10.02 16.75
CA PRO A 240 -3.02 -11.29 17.35
C PRO A 240 -1.89 -12.31 17.60
N GLN A 241 -0.75 -12.18 16.91
CA GLN A 241 0.38 -13.10 17.05
C GLN A 241 1.34 -12.71 18.19
N GLN A 242 1.27 -11.48 18.70
CA GLN A 242 2.25 -10.96 19.67
C GLN A 242 1.64 -10.56 21.02
N THR A 243 0.35 -10.25 21.08
CA THR A 243 -0.37 -10.02 22.33
C THR A 243 -0.99 -11.32 22.83
N SER A 244 -0.18 -12.14 23.49
CA SER A 244 -0.70 -13.16 24.38
C SER A 244 -1.42 -12.48 25.56
N ILE A 245 -2.73 -12.26 25.44
CA ILE A 245 -3.69 -12.16 26.56
C ILE A 245 -3.21 -11.25 27.71
N THR A 246 -2.71 -10.06 27.40
CA THR A 246 -2.70 -8.95 28.37
C THR A 246 -3.87 -8.06 28.00
N SER A 247 -4.78 -7.83 28.94
CA SER A 247 -5.92 -6.92 28.78
C SER A 247 -5.41 -5.61 28.21
N LEU A 248 -5.81 -5.28 26.98
CA LEU A 248 -5.65 -3.93 26.46
C LEU A 248 -6.34 -2.98 27.46
N ASP A 249 -5.79 -1.79 27.66
CA ASP A 249 -6.53 -0.79 28.43
C ASP A 249 -7.81 -0.42 27.67
N SER A 250 -8.84 0.01 28.41
CA SER A 250 -10.15 0.34 27.84
C SER A 250 -10.08 1.43 26.78
N ASP A 251 -9.13 2.35 26.90
CA ASP A 251 -8.93 3.45 25.96
C ASP A 251 -8.43 2.92 24.62
N THR A 252 -7.52 1.94 24.65
CA THR A 252 -7.03 1.23 23.48
C THR A 252 -8.16 0.41 22.86
N GLU A 253 -8.92 -0.36 23.63
CA GLU A 253 -10.05 -1.12 23.07
C GLU A 253 -11.06 -0.21 22.34
N GLN A 254 -11.38 0.96 22.91
CA GLN A 254 -12.26 1.93 22.26
C GLN A 254 -11.67 2.51 20.98
N GLN A 255 -10.38 2.86 20.96
CA GLN A 255 -9.71 3.35 19.74
C GLN A 255 -9.75 2.30 18.62
N TRP A 256 -9.59 1.03 18.97
CA TRP A 256 -9.67 -0.06 18.01
C TRP A 256 -11.08 -0.20 17.44
N TRP A 257 -12.11 -0.09 18.28
CA TRP A 257 -13.49 -0.07 17.83
C TRP A 257 -13.80 1.12 16.90
N ASP A 258 -13.30 2.32 17.22
CA ASP A 258 -13.45 3.50 16.38
C ASP A 258 -12.82 3.29 14.98
N VAL A 259 -11.67 2.61 14.91
CA VAL A 259 -11.02 2.21 13.66
C VAL A 259 -11.88 1.21 12.87
N MET A 260 -12.41 0.16 13.51
CA MET A 260 -13.28 -0.82 12.83
C MET A 260 -14.54 -0.17 12.26
N ARG A 261 -15.19 0.70 13.04
CA ARG A 261 -16.40 1.42 12.61
C ARG A 261 -16.13 2.30 11.39
N SER A 262 -14.98 2.97 11.38
CA SER A 262 -14.57 3.83 10.28
C SER A 262 -14.20 3.01 9.03
N ALA A 263 -13.53 1.87 9.21
CA ALA A 263 -13.21 0.94 8.13
C ALA A 263 -14.47 0.39 7.43
N TRP A 264 -15.51 0.04 8.18
CA TRP A 264 -16.81 -0.40 7.63
C TRP A 264 -17.56 0.70 6.88
N LYS A 265 -17.34 1.98 7.18
CA LYS A 265 -17.88 3.08 6.36
C LYS A 265 -17.10 3.24 5.06
N TYR A 266 -15.79 3.04 5.10
CA TYR A 266 -14.96 3.13 3.90
C TYR A 266 -15.30 2.06 2.87
N ILE A 267 -15.50 0.82 3.31
CA ILE A 267 -15.61 -0.31 2.39
C ILE A 267 -16.80 -0.16 1.43
N LEU A 268 -17.85 0.57 1.83
CA LEU A 268 -18.99 0.93 0.98
C LEU A 268 -18.56 1.64 -0.32
N TYR A 269 -17.42 2.34 -0.30
CA TYR A 269 -16.88 3.08 -1.46
C TYR A 269 -15.89 2.27 -2.31
N ASP A 270 -15.30 1.19 -1.78
CA ASP A 270 -14.19 0.45 -2.42
C ASP A 270 -14.46 -1.05 -2.59
N ILE A 271 -15.71 -1.48 -2.39
CA ILE A 271 -16.07 -2.90 -2.45
C ILE A 271 -15.77 -3.56 -3.81
N ASN A 272 -15.73 -2.78 -4.88
CA ASN A 272 -15.43 -3.25 -6.24
C ASN A 272 -13.93 -3.52 -6.47
N ASN A 273 -13.07 -3.22 -5.51
CA ASN A 273 -11.63 -3.43 -5.62
C ASN A 273 -11.26 -4.80 -5.07
N ALA A 274 -10.80 -5.71 -5.95
CA ALA A 274 -10.42 -7.07 -5.58
C ALA A 274 -9.35 -7.13 -4.45
N ARG A 275 -8.53 -6.07 -4.30
CA ARG A 275 -7.53 -5.98 -3.21
C ARG A 275 -8.18 -5.91 -1.83
N SER A 276 -9.41 -5.42 -1.75
CA SER A 276 -10.16 -5.17 -0.51
C SER A 276 -10.83 -6.44 0.02
N PHE A 277 -11.01 -7.47 -0.81
CA PHE A 277 -11.61 -8.75 -0.43
C PHE A 277 -10.85 -9.52 0.67
N LYS A 278 -9.51 -9.63 0.55
CA LYS A 278 -8.71 -10.30 1.59
C LYS A 278 -8.76 -9.53 2.92
N LEU A 279 -8.74 -8.21 2.83
CA LEU A 279 -8.82 -7.31 3.98
C LEU A 279 -10.20 -7.36 4.65
N LEU A 280 -11.27 -7.56 3.88
CA LEU A 280 -12.62 -7.67 4.41
C LEU A 280 -12.80 -8.89 5.32
N LEU A 281 -12.22 -10.04 4.98
CA LEU A 281 -12.25 -11.22 5.86
C LEU A 281 -11.56 -10.92 7.20
N VAL A 282 -10.38 -10.31 7.14
CA VAL A 282 -9.65 -9.87 8.34
C VAL A 282 -10.49 -8.88 9.16
N LEU A 283 -11.13 -7.91 8.50
CA LEU A 283 -11.97 -6.91 9.14
C LEU A 283 -13.20 -7.55 9.82
N VAL A 284 -13.83 -8.56 9.20
CA VAL A 284 -14.95 -9.29 9.80
C VAL A 284 -14.52 -9.95 11.10
N ASP A 285 -13.44 -10.71 11.08
CA ASP A 285 -12.96 -11.44 12.26
C ASP A 285 -12.55 -10.48 13.39
N GLY A 286 -11.84 -9.41 13.03
CA GLY A 286 -11.51 -8.35 13.99
C GLY A 286 -12.75 -7.68 14.58
N THR A 287 -13.75 -7.39 13.76
CA THR A 287 -15.00 -6.76 14.23
C THR A 287 -15.71 -7.65 15.25
N LYS A 288 -15.76 -8.97 15.04
CA LYS A 288 -16.33 -9.91 16.01
C LYS A 288 -15.60 -9.87 17.35
N GLN A 289 -14.28 -9.70 17.33
CA GLN A 289 -13.46 -9.65 18.54
C GLN A 289 -13.74 -8.39 19.37
N TYR A 290 -13.94 -7.23 18.73
CA TYR A 290 -14.05 -5.95 19.42
C TYR A 290 -15.50 -5.47 19.61
N MET A 291 -16.51 -6.02 18.92
CA MET A 291 -17.89 -5.52 19.02
C MET A 291 -18.54 -5.66 20.41
N GLN A 292 -17.94 -6.42 21.33
CA GLN A 292 -18.44 -6.55 22.71
C GLN A 292 -18.48 -5.22 23.49
N ILE A 293 -17.69 -4.23 23.09
CA ILE A 293 -17.70 -2.88 23.67
C ILE A 293 -18.59 -1.90 22.87
N ALA A 294 -19.20 -2.36 21.79
CA ALA A 294 -20.01 -1.53 20.91
C ALA A 294 -21.27 -1.04 21.64
N SER A 295 -21.64 0.22 21.40
CA SER A 295 -22.94 0.71 21.83
C SER A 295 -24.05 0.12 20.96
N LYS A 296 -25.30 0.19 21.45
CA LYS A 296 -26.48 -0.19 20.67
C LYS A 296 -26.50 0.47 19.28
N SER A 297 -26.25 1.79 19.24
CA SER A 297 -26.22 2.56 17.99
C SER A 297 -25.08 2.14 17.06
N ASP A 298 -23.94 1.73 17.61
CA ASP A 298 -22.84 1.27 16.76
C ASP A 298 -23.15 -0.09 16.14
N LEU A 299 -23.83 -0.99 16.87
CA LEU A 299 -24.28 -2.28 16.33
C LEU A 299 -25.33 -2.11 15.24
N GLU A 300 -26.30 -1.21 15.42
CA GLU A 300 -27.29 -0.86 14.39
C GLU A 300 -26.58 -0.36 13.11
N GLN A 301 -25.66 0.60 13.25
CA GLN A 301 -24.88 1.12 12.12
C GLN A 301 -23.99 0.04 11.48
N LEU A 302 -23.40 -0.86 12.27
CA LEU A 302 -22.62 -1.98 11.74
C LEU A 302 -23.50 -2.91 10.90
N ILE A 303 -24.68 -3.28 11.40
CA ILE A 303 -25.63 -4.14 10.67
C ILE A 303 -26.00 -3.50 9.34
N ASP A 304 -26.34 -2.20 9.32
CA ASP A 304 -26.67 -1.47 8.09
C ASP A 304 -25.50 -1.50 7.08
N ASN A 305 -24.28 -1.24 7.55
CA ASN A 305 -23.08 -1.29 6.69
C ASN A 305 -22.83 -2.70 6.15
N VAL A 306 -22.98 -3.74 6.98
CA VAL A 306 -22.76 -5.14 6.58
C VAL A 306 -23.84 -5.59 5.59
N ASP A 307 -25.11 -5.23 5.82
CA ASP A 307 -26.21 -5.55 4.91
C ASP A 307 -25.96 -4.92 3.52
N TYR A 308 -25.50 -3.67 3.46
CA TYR A 308 -25.11 -3.02 2.21
C TYR A 308 -23.95 -3.75 1.51
N VAL A 309 -22.89 -4.09 2.24
CA VAL A 309 -21.73 -4.82 1.70
C VAL A 309 -22.15 -6.17 1.12
N VAL A 310 -23.04 -6.89 1.81
CA VAL A 310 -23.57 -8.17 1.35
C VAL A 310 -24.37 -8.00 0.05
N GLU A 311 -25.24 -6.99 -0.04
CA GLU A 311 -26.04 -6.70 -1.24
C GLU A 311 -25.15 -6.43 -2.46
N GLU A 312 -24.12 -5.59 -2.30
CA GLU A 312 -23.17 -5.26 -3.37
C GLU A 312 -22.37 -6.50 -3.82
N LEU A 313 -21.90 -7.33 -2.88
CA LEU A 313 -21.18 -8.57 -3.21
C LEU A 313 -22.08 -9.60 -3.91
N GLU A 314 -23.35 -9.71 -3.51
CA GLU A 314 -24.33 -10.56 -4.18
C GLU A 314 -24.61 -10.07 -5.61
N GLY A 315 -24.70 -8.75 -5.81
CA GLY A 315 -24.79 -8.12 -7.12
C GLY A 315 -23.58 -8.45 -8.00
N LEU A 316 -22.37 -8.29 -7.46
CA LEU A 316 -21.13 -8.63 -8.14
C LEU A 316 -21.08 -10.13 -8.51
N MET A 317 -21.45 -11.02 -7.58
CA MET A 317 -21.53 -12.45 -7.81
C MET A 317 -22.53 -12.80 -8.93
N GLN A 318 -23.68 -12.14 -8.98
CA GLN A 318 -24.67 -12.36 -10.03
C GLN A 318 -24.16 -11.90 -11.40
N GLU A 319 -23.52 -10.74 -11.47
CA GLU A 319 -22.90 -10.22 -12.70
C GLU A 319 -21.80 -11.16 -13.20
N ASN A 320 -20.96 -11.62 -12.29
CA ASN A 320 -19.93 -12.62 -12.54
C ASN A 320 -20.51 -13.91 -13.14
N ARG A 321 -21.61 -14.44 -12.56
CA ARG A 321 -22.30 -15.61 -13.12
C ARG A 321 -22.81 -15.37 -14.55
N ARG A 322 -23.38 -14.18 -14.84
CA ARG A 322 -23.81 -13.83 -16.21
C ARG A 322 -22.62 -13.80 -17.18
N ARG A 323 -21.47 -13.29 -16.76
CA ARG A 323 -20.24 -13.28 -17.58
C ARG A 323 -19.74 -14.69 -17.86
N GLN A 324 -19.80 -15.59 -16.88
CA GLN A 324 -19.45 -16.99 -17.04
C GLN A 324 -20.36 -17.69 -18.06
N GLU A 325 -21.67 -17.44 -18.03
CA GLU A 325 -22.63 -17.96 -19.01
C GLU A 325 -22.33 -17.46 -20.44
N MET A 326 -21.76 -16.26 -20.57
CA MET A 326 -21.28 -15.69 -21.84
C MET A 326 -19.90 -16.21 -22.28
N GLY A 327 -19.31 -17.16 -21.55
CA GLY A 327 -18.01 -17.74 -21.88
C GLY A 327 -16.82 -16.82 -21.57
N GLN A 328 -17.00 -15.82 -20.71
CA GLN A 328 -15.89 -15.01 -20.22
C GLN A 328 -15.18 -15.71 -19.07
N GLU A 329 -13.84 -15.69 -19.10
CA GLU A 329 -13.02 -16.20 -18.01
C GLU A 329 -13.29 -15.36 -16.75
N MET A 330 -13.56 -16.07 -15.66
CA MET A 330 -13.89 -15.47 -14.37
C MET A 330 -12.72 -15.63 -13.42
N GLN A 331 -12.30 -14.52 -12.81
CA GLN A 331 -11.41 -14.53 -11.67
C GLN A 331 -12.26 -14.37 -10.40
N ASP A 332 -11.98 -15.18 -9.37
CA ASP A 332 -12.38 -14.95 -7.97
C ASP A 332 -13.84 -15.20 -7.53
N SER A 333 -14.67 -16.00 -8.23
CA SER A 333 -16.06 -16.28 -7.80
C SER A 333 -16.16 -16.90 -6.41
N GLU A 334 -15.35 -17.92 -6.14
CA GLU A 334 -15.36 -18.67 -4.88
C GLU A 334 -14.95 -17.76 -3.70
N GLN A 335 -14.03 -16.84 -3.95
CA GLN A 335 -13.60 -15.88 -2.95
C GLN A 335 -14.74 -14.93 -2.55
N VAL A 336 -15.49 -14.42 -3.53
CA VAL A 336 -16.65 -13.53 -3.27
C VAL A 336 -17.72 -14.26 -2.45
N GLU A 337 -18.04 -15.52 -2.79
CA GLU A 337 -19.01 -16.31 -2.04
C GLU A 337 -18.58 -16.54 -0.59
N GLY A 338 -17.32 -16.90 -0.35
CA GLY A 338 -16.78 -17.06 1.01
C GLY A 338 -16.87 -15.79 1.85
N ILE A 339 -16.68 -14.62 1.23
CA ILE A 339 -16.81 -13.31 1.89
C ILE A 339 -18.26 -13.02 2.25
N ILE A 340 -19.20 -13.28 1.33
CA ILE A 340 -20.64 -13.10 1.58
C ILE A 340 -21.08 -13.93 2.80
N ILE A 341 -20.68 -15.20 2.86
CA ILE A 341 -21.00 -16.08 3.98
C ILE A 341 -20.45 -15.51 5.30
N THR A 342 -19.20 -15.07 5.28
CA THR A 342 -18.51 -14.55 6.47
C THR A 342 -19.13 -13.22 6.96
N ALA A 343 -19.51 -12.34 6.04
CA ALA A 343 -20.20 -11.10 6.35
C ALA A 343 -21.62 -11.34 6.91
N LYS A 344 -22.37 -12.29 6.34
CA LYS A 344 -23.68 -12.70 6.89
C LYS A 344 -23.57 -13.26 8.30
N ASP A 345 -22.53 -14.06 8.57
CA ASP A 345 -22.26 -14.53 9.93
C ASP A 345 -22.01 -13.37 10.90
N LEU A 346 -21.17 -12.39 10.53
CA LEU A 346 -20.97 -11.17 11.33
C LEU A 346 -22.29 -10.44 11.62
N ARG A 347 -23.14 -10.27 10.60
CA ARG A 347 -24.46 -9.65 10.74
C ARG A 347 -25.33 -10.39 11.74
N THR A 348 -25.37 -11.72 11.70
CA THR A 348 -26.12 -12.54 12.66
C THR A 348 -25.59 -12.36 14.08
N VAL A 349 -24.27 -12.38 14.27
CA VAL A 349 -23.70 -12.20 15.62
C VAL A 349 -23.98 -10.79 16.15
N ALA A 350 -23.84 -9.75 15.33
CA ALA A 350 -24.18 -8.38 15.70
C ALA A 350 -25.67 -8.22 16.06
N SER A 351 -26.56 -8.89 15.32
CA SER A 351 -28.02 -8.89 15.59
C SER A 351 -28.33 -9.53 16.94
N ASN A 352 -27.76 -10.71 17.23
CA ASN A 352 -27.95 -11.38 18.52
C ASN A 352 -27.43 -10.51 19.68
N MET A 353 -26.30 -9.83 19.48
CA MET A 353 -25.76 -8.91 20.47
C MET A 353 -26.66 -7.69 20.67
N LEU A 354 -27.22 -7.13 19.59
CA LEU A 354 -28.16 -6.02 19.65
C LEU A 354 -29.44 -6.37 20.43
N GLU A 355 -29.98 -7.59 20.24
CA GLU A 355 -31.15 -8.07 20.98
C GLU A 355 -30.90 -8.14 22.50
N SER A 356 -29.66 -8.41 22.93
CA SER A 356 -29.30 -8.47 24.35
C SER A 356 -29.41 -7.13 25.08
N PHE A 357 -29.45 -5.99 24.37
CA PHE A 357 -29.72 -4.68 24.96
C PHE A 357 -31.21 -4.45 25.30
N GLY A 358 -32.11 -5.28 24.78
CA GLY A 358 -33.56 -5.16 24.98
C GLY A 358 -34.14 -6.06 26.07
N GLN A 359 -33.33 -6.97 26.63
CA GLN A 359 -33.67 -7.86 27.74
C GLN A 359 -33.24 -7.23 29.08
#